data_AF-A0A1Z5KUQ2-F1
#
_entry.id   AF-A0A1Z5KUQ2-F1
#
_cell.length_a   1.000
_cell.length_b   1.000
_cell.length_c   1.000
_cell.angle_alpha   90.00
_cell.angle_beta   90.00
_cell.angle_gamma   90.00
#
_symmetry.space_group_name_H-M   'P 1'
#
loop_
_entity.id
_entity.type
_entity.pdbx_description
1 polymer ?
#
loop_
_entity_poly.entity_id
_entity_poly.type
_entity_poly.pdbx_seq_one_letter_code
_entity_poly.pdbx_strand_id
1 'polypeptide(L)'
;MATCKRRLSCPQTVQHLWDAVENVRQQKQIANLDRIANYMRRKHGLSAGDTERQLSHGVRDGVLATRRRVGIKGSKVGVEQEAYMLPEEAVKRDGHDWYCFECHRGGDVLLCTTCHRVYHVVCVKEDLSNEDKFVCSMCQLMKSKDQFQLKTEDLNLLLSYTCLRLKNKVCSTGHQSSHHLHQTQTRDLNRLAHVDGDGWKQNQLIYEKMDLATMEEKT
;
A
#
# COMPACT_ATOMS: atom_id res chain seq x y z
N MET A 1 14.50 12.69 19.34
CA MET A 1 14.43 11.74 18.20
C MET A 1 14.23 12.49 16.88
N ALA A 2 14.95 12.12 15.82
CA ALA A 2 14.75 12.70 14.50
C ALA A 2 13.61 11.98 13.75
N THR A 3 12.62 12.73 13.27
CA THR A 3 11.62 12.22 12.32
C THR A 3 12.15 12.29 10.90
N CYS A 4 11.81 11.31 10.07
CA CYS A 4 12.15 11.28 8.66
C CYS A 4 10.88 11.43 7.81
N LYS A 5 10.93 12.30 6.81
CA LYS A 5 9.83 12.50 5.87
C LYS A 5 9.77 11.34 4.88
N ARG A 6 8.69 10.56 4.94
CA ARG A 6 8.39 9.49 3.99
C ARG A 6 7.39 9.99 2.93
N ARG A 7 6.84 9.06 2.14
CA ARG A 7 5.85 9.35 1.09
C ARG A 7 4.69 10.17 1.66
N LEU A 8 4.11 11.07 0.88
CA LEU A 8 2.85 11.74 1.25
C LEU A 8 1.63 11.12 0.55
N SER A 9 1.86 10.37 -0.53
CA SER A 9 0.84 9.67 -1.27
C SER A 9 0.18 8.60 -0.41
N CYS A 10 -1.16 8.58 -0.40
CA CYS A 10 -1.94 7.54 0.27
C CYS A 10 -1.90 6.24 -0.55
N PRO A 11 -1.57 5.07 0.03
CA PRO A 11 -1.50 3.80 -0.72
C PRO A 11 -2.77 3.49 -1.52
N GLN A 12 -3.93 3.74 -0.94
CA GLN A 12 -5.22 3.49 -1.58
C GLN A 12 -5.46 4.44 -2.76
N THR A 13 -5.15 5.73 -2.58
CA THR A 13 -5.30 6.72 -3.65
C THR A 13 -4.34 6.43 -4.79
N VAL A 14 -3.12 5.97 -4.51
CA VAL A 14 -2.15 5.57 -5.55
C VAL A 14 -2.70 4.42 -6.40
N GLN A 15 -3.31 3.40 -5.78
CA GLN A 15 -3.95 2.32 -6.52
C GLN A 15 -5.08 2.83 -7.42
N HIS A 16 -5.92 3.75 -6.92
CA HIS A 16 -6.96 4.38 -7.74
C HIS A 16 -6.39 5.17 -8.93
N LEU A 17 -5.25 5.84 -8.75
CA LEU A 17 -4.56 6.54 -9.83
C LEU A 17 -3.97 5.55 -10.85
N TRP A 18 -3.42 4.42 -10.41
CA TRP A 18 -2.95 3.36 -11.32
C TRP A 18 -4.10 2.76 -12.13
N ASP A 19 -5.23 2.45 -11.49
CA ASP A 19 -6.46 2.02 -12.17
C ASP A 19 -6.90 3.04 -13.24
N ALA A 20 -6.85 4.34 -12.91
CA ALA A 20 -7.20 5.41 -13.83
C ALA A 20 -6.26 5.46 -15.04
N VAL A 21 -4.94 5.39 -14.80
CA VAL A 21 -3.91 5.38 -15.84
C VAL A 21 -4.07 4.14 -16.74
N GLU A 22 -4.26 2.95 -16.15
CA GLU A 22 -4.49 1.71 -16.89
C GLU A 22 -5.75 1.77 -17.74
N ASN A 23 -6.86 2.29 -17.20
CA ASN A 23 -8.10 2.44 -17.95
C ASN A 23 -7.93 3.35 -19.17
N VAL A 24 -7.21 4.47 -19.03
CA VAL A 24 -6.94 5.37 -20.16
C VAL A 24 -6.00 4.73 -21.18
N ARG A 25 -4.99 3.98 -20.72
CA ARG A 25 -4.08 3.23 -21.59
C ARG A 25 -4.79 2.13 -22.38
N GLN A 26 -5.73 1.41 -21.76
CA GLN A 26 -6.56 0.39 -22.43
C GLN A 26 -7.38 0.99 -23.58
N GLN A 27 -7.81 2.25 -23.44
CA GLN A 27 -8.51 2.99 -24.49
C GLN A 27 -7.56 3.55 -25.59
N LYS A 28 -6.26 3.23 -25.53
CA LYS A 28 -5.20 3.73 -26.41
C LYS A 28 -5.13 5.26 -26.44
N GLN A 29 -5.36 5.91 -25.30
CA GLN A 29 -5.30 7.35 -25.13
C GLN A 29 -4.16 7.77 -24.19
N ILE A 30 -3.77 9.04 -24.25
CA ILE A 30 -2.79 9.63 -23.33
C ILE A 30 -3.45 9.89 -21.98
N ALA A 31 -2.88 9.35 -20.91
CA ALA A 31 -3.34 9.60 -19.54
C ALA A 31 -2.91 11.01 -19.08
N ASN A 32 -3.68 12.01 -19.48
CA ASN A 32 -3.52 13.40 -19.05
C ASN A 32 -4.36 13.70 -17.79
N LEU A 33 -4.13 14.87 -17.19
CA LEU A 33 -4.84 15.31 -15.98
C LEU A 33 -6.36 15.24 -16.14
N ASP A 34 -6.91 15.80 -17.24
CA ASP A 34 -8.36 15.85 -17.50
C ASP A 34 -9.00 14.45 -17.46
N ARG A 35 -8.39 13.48 -18.15
CA ARG A 35 -8.93 12.12 -18.25
C ARG A 35 -8.86 11.39 -16.91
N ILE A 36 -7.74 11.53 -16.21
CA ILE A 36 -7.57 10.93 -14.89
C ILE A 36 -8.55 11.55 -13.90
N ALA A 37 -8.66 12.89 -13.85
CA ALA A 37 -9.61 13.59 -13.01
C ALA A 37 -11.07 13.18 -13.30
N ASN A 38 -11.45 12.99 -14.57
CA ASN A 38 -12.78 12.51 -14.94
C ASN A 38 -13.04 11.06 -14.52
N TYR A 39 -12.01 10.21 -14.55
CA TYR A 39 -12.11 8.85 -14.01
C TYR A 39 -12.27 8.88 -12.49
N MET A 40 -11.41 9.64 -11.80
CA MET A 40 -11.38 9.75 -10.34
C MET A 40 -12.66 10.37 -9.78
N ARG A 41 -13.22 11.38 -10.46
CA ARG A 41 -14.51 11.99 -10.10
C ARG A 41 -15.66 10.99 -10.21
N ARG A 42 -15.71 10.21 -11.29
CA ARG A 42 -16.81 9.25 -11.54
C ARG A 42 -16.75 8.02 -10.64
N LYS A 43 -15.57 7.45 -10.43
CA LYS A 43 -15.40 6.19 -9.70
C LYS A 43 -15.15 6.38 -8.20
N HIS A 44 -14.48 7.47 -7.82
CA HIS A 44 -14.00 7.69 -6.45
C HIS A 44 -14.48 9.01 -5.82
N GLY A 45 -15.24 9.85 -6.56
CA GLY A 45 -15.77 11.11 -6.04
C GLY A 45 -14.72 12.19 -5.77
N LEU A 46 -13.48 12.05 -6.26
CA LEU A 46 -12.44 13.05 -6.05
C LEU A 46 -12.61 14.26 -6.99
N SER A 47 -12.38 15.46 -6.45
CA SER A 47 -12.37 16.69 -7.23
C SER A 47 -11.18 16.72 -8.21
N ALA A 48 -11.24 17.57 -9.24
CA ALA A 48 -10.11 17.71 -10.17
C ALA A 48 -8.86 18.27 -9.46
N GLY A 49 -9.03 19.28 -8.59
CA GLY A 49 -7.91 19.87 -7.84
C GLY A 49 -7.30 18.87 -6.84
N ASP A 50 -8.12 18.05 -6.18
CA ASP A 50 -7.58 16.99 -5.33
C ASP A 50 -6.86 15.92 -6.14
N THR A 51 -7.40 15.54 -7.30
CA THR A 51 -6.74 14.57 -8.19
C THR A 51 -5.39 15.08 -8.64
N GLU A 52 -5.29 16.36 -9.03
CA GLU A 52 -4.03 17.01 -9.39
C GLU A 52 -3.01 16.94 -8.24
N ARG A 53 -3.42 17.32 -7.02
CA ARG A 53 -2.55 17.23 -5.84
C ARG A 53 -2.06 15.80 -5.58
N GLN A 54 -2.94 14.81 -5.71
CA GLN A 54 -2.58 13.41 -5.51
C GLN A 54 -1.64 12.88 -6.60
N LEU A 55 -1.81 13.33 -7.85
CA LEU A 55 -0.88 13.07 -8.94
C LEU A 55 0.50 13.68 -8.65
N SER A 56 0.55 14.93 -8.18
CA SER A 56 1.81 15.57 -7.78
C SER A 56 2.52 14.82 -6.65
N HIS A 57 1.78 14.35 -5.64
CA HIS A 57 2.33 13.51 -4.58
C HIS A 57 2.87 12.19 -5.12
N GLY A 58 2.11 11.53 -6.01
CA GLY A 58 2.52 10.27 -6.61
C GLY A 58 3.79 10.39 -7.45
N VAL A 59 3.93 11.47 -8.22
CA VAL A 59 5.15 11.73 -9.00
C VAL A 59 6.34 12.01 -8.10
N ARG A 60 6.17 12.84 -7.06
CA ARG A 60 7.27 13.14 -6.11
C ARG A 60 7.73 11.90 -5.36
N ASP A 61 6.79 11.02 -5.00
CA ASP A 61 7.05 9.82 -4.23
C ASP A 61 7.53 8.64 -5.11
N GLY A 62 7.66 8.86 -6.43
CA GLY A 62 8.16 7.88 -7.40
C GLY A 62 7.18 6.76 -7.75
N VAL A 63 5.93 6.83 -7.27
CA VAL A 63 4.88 5.84 -7.57
C VAL A 63 4.10 6.14 -8.85
N LEU A 64 4.36 7.30 -9.46
CA LEU A 64 3.93 7.67 -10.80
C LEU A 64 5.10 8.31 -11.54
N ALA A 65 5.12 8.17 -12.87
CA ALA A 65 6.04 8.88 -13.74
C ALA A 65 5.28 9.89 -14.59
N THR A 66 5.90 11.03 -14.90
CA THR A 66 5.39 11.99 -15.88
C THR A 66 6.34 12.08 -17.07
N ARG A 67 5.80 12.09 -18.29
CA ARG A 67 6.55 12.38 -19.53
C ARG A 67 5.70 13.24 -20.46
N ARG A 68 6.33 14.09 -21.25
CA ARG A 68 5.66 14.81 -22.35
C ARG A 68 5.37 13.85 -23.49
N ARG A 69 4.14 13.86 -24.00
CA ARG A 69 3.73 13.09 -25.18
C ARG A 69 2.84 13.92 -26.09
N VAL A 70 3.01 13.77 -27.39
CA VAL A 70 2.16 14.41 -28.40
C VAL A 70 0.88 13.60 -28.58
N GLY A 71 -0.27 14.27 -28.62
CA GLY A 71 -1.57 13.66 -28.87
C GLY A 71 -1.63 12.94 -30.22
N ILE A 72 -2.00 11.65 -30.19
CA ILE A 72 -2.11 10.81 -31.40
C ILE A 72 -3.57 10.65 -31.86
N LYS A 73 -4.56 10.96 -31.00
CA LYS A 73 -5.98 10.70 -31.26
C LYS A 73 -6.91 11.80 -30.74
N GLY A 74 -7.96 12.09 -31.51
CA GLY A 74 -9.06 13.01 -31.16
C GLY A 74 -8.77 14.48 -31.47
N SER A 75 -9.47 15.40 -30.80
CA SER A 75 -9.38 16.85 -31.06
C SER A 75 -8.07 17.50 -30.60
N LYS A 76 -7.22 16.77 -29.85
CA LYS A 76 -5.91 17.24 -29.35
C LYS A 76 -4.74 16.55 -30.08
N VAL A 77 -4.91 16.15 -31.35
CA VAL A 77 -3.83 15.57 -32.16
C VAL A 77 -2.76 16.62 -32.44
N GLY A 78 -1.49 16.24 -32.35
CA GLY A 78 -0.35 17.16 -32.56
C GLY A 78 -0.02 18.07 -31.37
N VAL A 79 -0.86 18.08 -30.32
CA VAL A 79 -0.64 18.91 -29.12
C VAL A 79 0.16 18.14 -28.08
N GLU A 80 1.27 18.71 -27.62
CA GLU A 80 2.04 18.20 -26.48
C GLU A 80 1.24 18.29 -25.19
N GLN A 81 1.19 17.17 -24.46
CA GLN A 81 0.48 17.05 -23.20
C GLN A 81 1.35 16.31 -22.19
N GLU A 82 1.18 16.66 -20.92
CA GLU A 82 1.72 15.88 -19.82
C GLU A 82 0.98 14.53 -19.74
N ALA A 83 1.75 13.45 -19.75
CA ALA A 83 1.25 12.09 -19.67
C ALA A 83 1.74 11.42 -18.39
N TYR A 84 0.79 11.04 -17.53
CA TYR A 84 1.04 10.25 -16.35
C TYR A 84 1.15 8.77 -16.73
N MET A 85 2.14 8.09 -16.16
CA MET A 85 2.45 6.70 -16.46
C MET A 85 2.76 5.95 -15.17
N LEU A 86 2.65 4.63 -15.25
CA LEU A 86 3.08 3.74 -14.18
C LEU A 86 4.63 3.76 -14.11
N PRO A 87 5.22 3.64 -12.91
CA PRO A 87 6.66 3.62 -12.76
C PRO A 87 7.27 2.38 -13.42
N GLU A 88 8.35 2.57 -14.18
CA GLU A 88 9.07 1.49 -14.86
C GLU A 88 10.13 0.84 -13.93
N GLU A 89 10.64 1.59 -12.95
CA GLU A 89 11.71 1.17 -12.05
C GLU A 89 11.18 0.74 -10.68
N ALA A 90 11.88 -0.22 -10.07
CA ALA A 90 11.62 -0.64 -8.69
C ALA A 90 12.03 0.47 -7.70
N VAL A 91 11.27 0.59 -6.62
CA VAL A 91 11.54 1.57 -5.56
C VAL A 91 12.84 1.21 -4.84
N LYS A 92 13.71 2.19 -4.65
CA LYS A 92 14.89 2.06 -3.79
C LYS A 92 14.44 1.93 -2.33
N ARG A 93 14.86 0.85 -1.67
CA ARG A 93 14.58 0.58 -0.26
C ARG A 93 15.78 1.00 0.58
N ASP A 94 15.54 1.72 1.67
CA ASP A 94 16.58 2.21 2.59
C ASP A 94 16.58 1.46 3.93
N GLY A 95 15.83 0.36 4.04
CA GLY A 95 15.72 -0.46 5.24
C GLY A 95 14.43 -0.25 6.04
N HIS A 96 13.61 0.75 5.69
CA HIS A 96 12.38 1.07 6.41
C HIS A 96 11.16 1.21 5.49
N ASP A 97 9.99 0.99 6.07
CA ASP A 97 8.71 1.15 5.39
C ASP A 97 8.40 2.63 5.10
N TRP A 98 7.54 2.86 4.11
CA TRP A 98 7.08 4.20 3.72
C TRP A 98 5.83 4.64 4.47
N TYR A 99 5.10 3.70 5.07
CA TYR A 99 3.80 3.95 5.71
C TYR A 99 3.84 3.60 7.19
N CYS A 100 3.19 4.42 8.01
CA CYS A 100 3.07 4.16 9.44
C CYS A 100 2.39 2.81 9.69
N PHE A 101 2.97 2.00 10.58
CA PHE A 101 2.45 0.67 10.90
C PHE A 101 1.08 0.70 11.57
N GLU A 102 0.75 1.77 12.31
CA GLU A 102 -0.54 1.88 13.02
C GLU A 102 -1.66 2.41 12.13
N CYS A 103 -1.43 3.50 11.39
CA CYS A 103 -2.49 4.18 10.63
C CYS A 103 -2.41 3.95 9.10
N HIS A 104 -1.36 3.29 8.61
CA HIS A 104 -1.12 2.98 7.20
C HIS A 104 -1.05 4.20 6.27
N ARG A 105 -0.67 5.36 6.81
CA ARG A 105 -0.50 6.62 6.06
C ARG A 105 0.96 7.02 6.00
N GLY A 106 1.29 7.77 4.95
CA GLY A 106 2.59 8.41 4.80
C GLY A 106 2.75 9.66 5.68
N GLY A 107 3.86 10.38 5.53
CA GLY A 107 4.17 11.60 6.29
C GLY A 107 5.50 11.52 7.04
N ASP A 108 5.62 12.34 8.09
CA ASP A 108 6.81 12.39 8.94
C ASP A 108 6.72 11.31 10.02
N VAL A 109 7.68 10.39 10.02
CA VAL A 109 7.66 9.19 10.86
C VAL A 109 8.97 8.97 11.61
N LEU A 110 8.87 8.29 12.73
CA LEU A 110 9.96 7.72 13.50
C LEU A 110 10.33 6.35 12.91
N LEU A 111 11.62 6.07 12.83
CA LEU A 111 12.16 4.82 12.32
C LEU A 111 12.55 3.90 13.47
N CYS A 112 12.04 2.67 13.49
CA CYS A 112 12.46 1.70 14.48
C CYS A 112 13.92 1.29 14.25
N THR A 113 14.73 1.23 15.31
CA THR A 113 16.15 0.83 15.17
C THR A 113 16.35 -0.67 15.00
N THR A 114 15.32 -1.50 15.26
CA THR A 114 15.43 -2.97 15.27
C THR A 114 14.58 -3.66 14.21
N CYS A 115 13.77 -2.93 13.44
CA CYS A 115 13.01 -3.48 12.31
C CYS A 115 12.67 -2.40 11.30
N HIS A 116 12.07 -2.80 10.18
CA HIS A 116 11.69 -1.89 9.09
C HIS A 116 10.48 -0.99 9.42
N ARG A 117 9.76 -1.21 10.53
CA ARG A 117 8.50 -0.50 10.83
C ARG A 117 8.76 0.98 11.17
N VAL A 118 7.80 1.81 10.77
CA VAL A 118 7.81 3.26 11.03
C VAL A 118 6.50 3.71 11.66
N TYR A 119 6.54 4.78 12.45
CA TYR A 119 5.37 5.28 13.20
C TYR A 119 5.31 6.80 13.17
N HIS A 120 4.12 7.39 13.03
CA HIS A 120 3.97 8.81 13.38
C HIS A 120 4.15 8.98 14.88
N VAL A 121 4.70 10.11 15.31
CA VAL A 121 4.86 10.44 16.75
C VAL A 121 3.53 10.29 17.49
N VAL A 122 2.43 10.78 16.90
CA VAL A 122 1.07 10.69 17.47
C VAL A 122 0.48 9.28 17.48
N CYS A 123 1.04 8.35 16.71
CA CYS A 123 0.59 6.96 16.66
C CYS A 123 1.33 6.07 17.67
N VAL A 124 2.37 6.59 18.32
CA VAL A 124 3.06 5.88 19.40
C VAL A 124 2.30 6.13 20.69
N LYS A 125 1.99 5.05 21.41
CA LYS A 125 1.18 5.09 22.65
C LYS A 125 2.03 5.32 23.91
N GLU A 126 3.35 5.29 23.78
CA GLU A 126 4.33 5.41 24.88
C GLU A 126 4.98 6.79 24.89
N ASP A 127 5.41 7.24 26.07
CA ASP A 127 6.11 8.51 26.23
C ASP A 127 7.53 8.43 25.66
N LEU A 128 7.78 9.19 24.59
CA LEU A 128 9.04 9.24 23.86
C LEU A 128 10.00 10.33 24.37
N SER A 129 9.73 10.92 25.53
CA SER A 129 10.42 12.12 26.02
C SER A 129 11.87 11.89 26.44
N ASN A 130 12.23 10.67 26.83
CA ASN A 130 13.54 10.36 27.44
C ASN A 130 14.43 9.44 26.60
N GLU A 131 14.02 9.10 25.37
CA GLU A 131 14.70 8.09 24.56
C GLU A 131 15.40 8.72 23.34
N ASP A 132 16.70 8.47 23.18
CA ASP A 132 17.45 8.91 21.99
C ASP A 132 17.18 8.00 20.77
N LYS A 133 16.85 6.73 21.03
CA LYS A 133 16.58 5.71 20.01
C LYS A 133 15.14 5.20 20.12
N PHE A 134 14.44 5.17 18.99
CA PHE A 134 13.09 4.63 18.94
C PHE A 134 13.07 3.13 18.66
N VAL A 135 12.49 2.35 19.58
CA VAL A 135 12.16 0.93 19.38
C VAL A 135 10.65 0.80 19.40
N CYS A 136 10.06 0.20 18.37
CA CYS A 136 8.61 0.09 18.31
C CYS A 136 8.04 -0.93 19.29
N SER A 137 6.76 -0.76 19.63
CA SER A 137 5.98 -1.65 20.51
C SER A 137 6.04 -3.11 20.10
N MET A 138 6.07 -3.40 18.79
CA MET A 138 6.21 -4.78 18.30
C MET A 138 7.58 -5.37 18.65
N CYS A 139 8.65 -4.60 18.55
CA CYS A 139 9.99 -5.05 18.91
C CYS A 139 10.19 -5.15 20.42
N GLN A 140 9.59 -4.26 21.21
CA GLN A 140 9.57 -4.37 22.66
C GLN A 140 8.82 -5.64 23.10
N LEU A 141 7.62 -5.90 22.55
CA LEU A 141 6.82 -7.10 22.83
C LEU A 141 7.57 -8.40 22.47
N MET A 142 8.28 -8.42 21.34
CA MET A 142 9.09 -9.59 20.96
C MET A 142 10.28 -9.84 21.89
N LYS A 143 10.78 -8.82 22.59
CA LYS A 143 11.86 -8.98 23.58
C LYS A 143 11.34 -9.50 24.91
N SER A 144 10.10 -9.18 25.29
CA SER A 144 9.46 -9.68 26.52
C SER A 144 8.91 -11.10 26.39
N LYS A 145 9.48 -11.94 25.50
CA LYS A 145 9.02 -13.29 25.14
C LYS A 145 8.98 -14.30 26.30
N ASP A 146 9.41 -13.91 27.50
CA ASP A 146 9.45 -14.77 28.69
C ASP A 146 8.07 -15.11 29.28
N GLN A 147 6.96 -14.65 28.67
CA GLN A 147 5.61 -14.90 29.20
C GLN A 147 5.01 -16.25 28.80
N PHE A 148 5.53 -16.94 27.76
CA PHE A 148 4.94 -18.18 27.26
C PHE A 148 5.92 -19.35 27.33
N GLN A 149 5.68 -20.29 28.25
CA GLN A 149 6.42 -21.55 28.35
C GLN A 149 5.85 -22.60 27.37
N LEU A 150 5.90 -22.31 26.08
CA LEU A 150 5.52 -23.26 25.02
C LEU A 150 6.76 -23.65 24.22
N LYS A 151 6.87 -24.92 23.87
CA LYS A 151 7.90 -25.39 22.94
C LYS A 151 7.61 -24.85 21.54
N THR A 152 8.66 -24.61 20.78
CA THR A 152 8.56 -24.10 19.41
C THR A 152 7.72 -25.03 18.53
N GLU A 153 7.86 -26.35 18.68
CA GLU A 153 7.09 -27.32 17.86
C GLU A 153 5.59 -27.22 18.13
N ASP A 154 5.21 -27.12 19.41
CA ASP A 154 3.80 -27.00 19.81
C ASP A 154 3.20 -25.66 19.34
N LEU A 155 3.98 -24.58 19.41
CA LEU A 155 3.56 -23.27 18.90
C LEU A 155 3.35 -23.30 17.39
N ASN A 156 4.28 -23.89 16.63
CA ASN A 156 4.18 -24.00 15.18
C ASN A 156 2.99 -24.87 14.76
N LEU A 157 2.70 -25.93 15.51
CA LEU A 157 1.49 -26.73 15.29
C LEU A 157 0.21 -25.89 15.46
N LEU A 158 0.11 -25.09 16.53
CA LEU A 158 -1.04 -24.21 16.74
C LEU A 158 -1.16 -23.13 15.65
N LEU A 159 -0.03 -22.57 15.21
CA LEU A 159 0.00 -21.56 14.15
C LEU A 159 -0.40 -22.15 12.79
N SER A 160 0.01 -23.36 12.46
CA SER A 160 -0.37 -24.03 11.20
C SER A 160 -1.87 -24.32 11.15
N TYR A 161 -2.48 -24.82 12.24
CA TYR A 161 -3.94 -24.96 12.34
C TYR A 161 -4.67 -23.62 12.20
N THR A 162 -4.10 -22.57 12.79
CA THR A 162 -4.65 -21.21 12.67
C THR A 162 -4.60 -20.72 11.23
N CYS A 163 -3.46 -20.87 10.54
CA CYS A 163 -3.29 -20.52 9.14
C CYS A 163 -4.28 -21.30 8.24
N LEU A 164 -4.44 -22.60 8.46
CA LEU A 164 -5.40 -23.43 7.73
C LEU A 164 -6.84 -22.92 7.92
N ARG A 165 -7.22 -22.59 9.16
CA ARG A 165 -8.57 -22.05 9.46
C ARG A 165 -8.80 -20.70 8.81
N LEU A 166 -7.78 -19.84 8.79
CA LEU A 166 -7.84 -18.54 8.10
C LEU A 166 -8.02 -18.73 6.60
N LYS A 167 -7.25 -19.63 5.96
CA LYS A 167 -7.42 -19.97 4.54
C LYS A 167 -8.83 -20.45 4.22
N ASN A 168 -9.37 -21.37 5.02
CA ASN A 168 -10.72 -21.91 4.81
C ASN A 168 -11.81 -20.83 4.92
N LYS A 169 -11.75 -19.96 5.94
CA LYS A 169 -12.72 -18.84 6.08
C LYS A 169 -12.68 -17.89 4.89
N VAL A 170 -11.47 -17.59 4.42
CA VAL A 170 -11.26 -16.67 3.30
C VAL A 170 -11.81 -17.30 2.00
N CYS A 171 -11.60 -18.59 1.73
CA CYS A 171 -12.16 -19.29 0.57
C CYS A 171 -13.71 -19.38 0.59
N SER A 172 -14.33 -19.62 1.74
CA SER A 172 -15.79 -19.80 1.82
C SER A 172 -16.60 -18.52 1.56
N THR A 173 -16.03 -17.34 1.80
CA THR A 173 -16.72 -16.05 1.57
C THR A 173 -16.82 -15.64 0.09
N GLY A 174 -16.17 -16.38 -0.82
CA GLY A 174 -16.18 -16.10 -2.25
C GLY A 174 -17.46 -16.52 -3.00
N HIS A 175 -18.42 -17.20 -2.37
CA HIS A 175 -19.59 -17.78 -3.07
C HIS A 175 -20.96 -17.34 -2.57
N GLN A 176 -21.08 -16.52 -1.51
CA GLN A 176 -22.38 -16.07 -1.03
C GLN A 176 -22.32 -14.65 -0.48
N SER A 177 -22.92 -13.69 -1.21
CA SER A 177 -23.88 -12.67 -0.69
C SER A 177 -23.83 -11.35 -1.49
N SER A 178 -24.82 -11.20 -2.36
CA SER A 178 -25.49 -9.93 -2.63
C SER A 178 -26.33 -9.56 -1.40
N HIS A 179 -25.94 -8.55 -0.61
CA HIS A 179 -26.82 -7.55 0.00
C HIS A 179 -26.02 -6.64 0.97
N HIS A 180 -26.05 -5.35 0.67
CA HIS A 180 -25.85 -4.15 1.49
C HIS A 180 -24.93 -4.10 2.74
N LEU A 181 -23.89 -3.27 2.56
CA LEU A 181 -23.47 -2.14 3.42
C LEU A 181 -22.53 -2.33 4.62
N HIS A 182 -21.83 -3.45 4.74
CA HIS A 182 -20.65 -3.54 5.63
C HIS A 182 -19.52 -4.41 5.05
N GLN A 183 -19.42 -4.44 3.72
CA GLN A 183 -18.63 -5.42 2.96
C GLN A 183 -17.50 -4.76 2.17
N THR A 184 -16.73 -3.87 2.80
CA THR A 184 -15.55 -3.24 2.16
C THR A 184 -14.22 -3.62 2.79
N GLN A 185 -14.19 -4.32 3.93
CA GLN A 185 -12.92 -4.77 4.56
C GLN A 185 -12.60 -6.26 4.35
N THR A 186 -13.59 -7.12 4.12
CA THR A 186 -13.37 -8.58 4.03
C THR A 186 -13.14 -9.09 2.61
N ARG A 187 -13.47 -8.32 1.57
CA ARG A 187 -13.20 -8.68 0.17
C ARG A 187 -11.72 -8.56 -0.24
N ASP A 188 -10.91 -7.87 0.55
CA ASP A 188 -9.52 -7.54 0.19
C ASP A 188 -8.49 -8.60 0.59
N LEU A 189 -8.80 -9.49 1.54
CA LEU A 189 -7.86 -10.55 1.94
C LEU A 189 -7.65 -11.61 0.85
N ASN A 190 -8.67 -11.86 0.02
CA ASN A 190 -8.56 -12.77 -1.13
C ASN A 190 -7.97 -12.10 -2.38
N ARG A 191 -7.83 -10.78 -2.41
CA ARG A 191 -7.34 -10.04 -3.59
C ARG A 191 -5.84 -9.79 -3.60
N LEU A 192 -5.13 -10.29 -2.59
CA LEU A 192 -3.69 -10.54 -2.69
C LEU A 192 -3.39 -11.80 -3.52
N ALA A 193 -4.41 -12.60 -3.87
CA ALA A 193 -4.27 -13.68 -4.85
C ALA A 193 -4.06 -13.07 -6.25
N HIS A 194 -2.81 -13.11 -6.68
CA HIS A 194 -2.33 -13.14 -8.07
C HIS A 194 -3.39 -12.77 -9.13
N VAL A 195 -3.51 -11.48 -9.44
CA VAL A 195 -3.91 -11.08 -10.80
C VAL A 195 -2.61 -11.13 -11.60
N ASP A 196 -2.44 -12.16 -12.42
CA ASP A 196 -1.27 -12.31 -13.28
C ASP A 196 -1.04 -11.00 -14.06
N GLY A 197 0.08 -10.33 -13.78
CA GLY A 197 0.48 -9.07 -14.40
C GLY A 197 0.74 -7.89 -13.42
N ASP A 198 0.23 -7.95 -12.19
CA ASP A 198 0.27 -6.81 -11.25
C ASP A 198 1.29 -6.95 -10.10
N GLY A 199 2.14 -7.97 -10.11
CA GLY A 199 3.15 -8.19 -9.05
C GLY A 199 4.09 -6.99 -8.83
N TRP A 200 4.33 -6.18 -9.86
CA TRP A 200 5.12 -4.96 -9.75
C TRP A 200 4.46 -3.91 -8.84
N LYS A 201 3.12 -3.84 -8.77
CA LYS A 201 2.38 -2.90 -7.89
C LYS A 201 2.65 -3.18 -6.42
N GLN A 202 2.82 -4.45 -6.06
CA GLN A 202 3.07 -4.86 -4.68
C GLN A 202 4.41 -4.31 -4.18
N ASN A 203 5.46 -4.45 -4.98
CA ASN A 203 6.80 -3.97 -4.63
C ASN A 203 6.89 -2.43 -4.51
N GLN A 204 5.93 -1.73 -5.09
CA GLN A 204 5.85 -0.27 -5.05
C GLN A 204 5.24 0.23 -3.75
N LEU A 205 4.25 -0.44 -3.15
CA LEU A 205 3.56 0.04 -1.92
C LEU A 205 3.87 -0.78 -0.67
N ILE A 206 4.28 -2.04 -0.83
CA ILE A 206 4.48 -2.97 0.28
C ILE A 206 5.98 -3.17 0.48
N TYR A 207 6.47 -2.85 1.68
CA TYR A 207 7.86 -3.09 2.04
C TYR A 207 8.12 -4.59 2.23
N GLU A 208 7.45 -5.24 3.18
CA GLU A 208 7.55 -6.69 3.42
C GLU A 208 6.20 -7.36 3.15
N LYS A 209 6.15 -8.20 2.11
CA LYS A 209 4.94 -8.95 1.76
C LYS A 209 4.70 -10.06 2.78
N MET A 210 3.46 -10.16 3.26
CA MET A 210 3.01 -11.27 4.10
C MET A 210 1.60 -11.68 3.65
N ASP A 211 1.49 -12.87 3.08
CA ASP A 211 0.21 -13.51 2.73
C ASP A 211 0.06 -14.85 3.47
N LEU A 212 -1.12 -15.48 3.38
CA LEU A 212 -1.40 -16.72 4.10
C LEU A 212 -0.51 -17.90 3.65
N ALA A 213 0.03 -17.87 2.43
CA ALA A 213 0.99 -18.87 1.96
C ALA A 213 2.36 -18.64 2.62
N THR A 214 2.86 -17.40 2.57
CA THR A 214 4.11 -16.98 3.23
C THR A 214 4.06 -17.22 4.74
N MET A 215 2.89 -17.00 5.37
CA MET A 215 2.71 -17.28 6.80
C MET A 215 2.85 -18.76 7.12
N GLU A 216 2.28 -19.64 6.30
CA GLU A 216 2.38 -21.10 6.47
C GLU A 216 3.81 -21.60 6.21
N GLU A 217 4.51 -21.04 5.22
CA GLU A 217 5.93 -21.35 4.97
C GLU A 217 6.83 -20.96 6.16
N LYS A 218 6.42 -19.97 6.95
CA LYS A 218 7.16 -19.47 8.12
C LYS A 218 6.80 -20.16 9.44
N THR A 219 5.76 -21.00 9.47
CA THR A 219 5.35 -21.79 10.64
C THR A 219 5.89 -23.21 10.57
#